data_AF-A0A2T3M8A6-F1
#
_entry.id   AF-A0A2T3M8A6-F1
#
_cell.length_a   1.000
_cell.length_b   1.000
_cell.length_c   1.000
_cell.angle_alpha   90.00
_cell.angle_beta   90.00
_cell.angle_gamma   90.00
#
_symmetry.space_group_name_H-M   'P 1'
#
loop_
_entity.id
_entity.type
_entity.pdbx_description
1 polymer ?
#
loop_
_entity_poly.entity_id
_entity_poly.type
_entity_poly.pdbx_seq_one_letter_code
_entity_poly.pdbx_strand_id
1 'polypeptide(L)'
;MDLQIREASIEEAIEVLHRIVEFAAPISLAELTARLANKSALILVAENQQQLVGVKIGYALDKQVFYSWLGGVLPAGRGHGVAQALLETQEAWVIDQGYQQLTVKSRNRFPAMVRLLMRNGYLIEDIEKKEGVLDYRLHFRKALVKK
;
A
#
# COMPACT_ATOMS: atom_id res chain seq x y z
N MET A 1 -13.34 0.33 -17.56
CA MET A 1 -12.35 1.23 -16.95
C MET A 1 -11.04 0.93 -17.62
N ASP A 2 -10.37 1.93 -18.19
CA ASP A 2 -9.03 1.76 -18.76
C ASP A 2 -8.04 2.05 -17.63
N LEU A 3 -7.86 1.06 -16.76
CA LEU A 3 -7.09 1.19 -15.53
C LEU A 3 -5.64 0.76 -15.80
N GLN A 4 -4.72 1.71 -15.66
CA GLN A 4 -3.28 1.46 -15.77
C GLN A 4 -2.62 1.57 -14.39
N ILE A 5 -1.78 0.60 -14.04
CA ILE A 5 -0.88 0.70 -12.88
C ILE A 5 0.52 0.97 -13.41
N ARG A 6 1.19 2.00 -12.87
CA ARG A 6 2.56 2.36 -13.26
C ARG A 6 3.36 2.84 -12.06
N GLU A 7 4.68 2.75 -12.20
CA GLU A 7 5.58 3.45 -11.29
C GLU A 7 5.35 4.96 -11.36
N ALA A 8 5.53 5.62 -10.21
CA ALA A 8 5.20 7.04 -10.06
C ALA A 8 6.30 7.77 -9.30
N SER A 9 6.33 9.09 -9.48
CA SER A 9 7.18 9.95 -8.67
C SER A 9 6.61 10.12 -7.26
N ILE A 10 7.43 10.67 -6.36
CA ILE A 10 6.99 11.02 -5.01
C ILE A 10 5.88 12.09 -5.07
N GLU A 11 6.01 13.05 -5.97
CA GLU A 11 5.06 14.14 -6.18
C GLU A 11 3.68 13.61 -6.59
N GLU A 12 3.63 12.69 -7.55
CA GLU A 12 2.38 12.05 -7.97
C GLU A 12 1.73 11.27 -6.82
N ALA A 13 2.54 10.55 -6.04
CA ALA A 13 2.03 9.81 -4.89
C ALA A 13 1.44 10.74 -3.82
N ILE A 14 2.10 11.87 -3.55
CA ILE A 14 1.64 12.89 -2.62
C ILE A 14 0.34 13.53 -3.11
N GLU A 15 0.23 13.84 -4.40
CA GLU A 15 -1.00 14.38 -5.00
C GLU A 15 -2.21 13.49 -4.68
N VAL A 16 -2.07 12.17 -4.88
CA VAL A 16 -3.14 11.22 -4.58
C VAL A 16 -3.40 11.15 -3.07
N LEU A 17 -2.36 11.05 -2.24
CA LEU A 17 -2.48 10.91 -0.80
C LEU A 17 -3.19 12.11 -0.15
N HIS A 18 -2.88 13.33 -0.59
CA HIS A 18 -3.50 14.55 -0.07
C HIS A 18 -5.00 14.66 -0.41
N ARG A 19 -5.45 13.94 -1.44
CA ARG A 19 -6.86 13.88 -1.84
C ARG A 19 -7.64 12.77 -1.12
N ILE A 20 -7.00 11.96 -0.28
CA ILE A 20 -7.64 10.92 0.55
C ILE A 20 -7.96 11.52 1.92
N VAL A 21 -9.23 11.89 2.12
CA VAL A 21 -9.73 12.56 3.34
C VAL A 21 -9.61 11.70 4.60
N GLU A 22 -9.53 10.38 4.46
CA GLU A 22 -9.40 9.45 5.59
C GLU A 22 -8.02 9.48 6.25
N PHE A 23 -7.02 10.11 5.62
CA PHE A 23 -5.73 10.35 6.25
C PHE A 23 -5.78 11.64 7.08
N ALA A 24 -5.87 11.46 8.40
CA ALA A 24 -5.98 12.54 9.38
C ALA A 24 -4.81 13.54 9.36
N ALA A 25 -3.65 13.16 8.80
CA ALA A 25 -2.52 14.04 8.58
C ALA A 25 -1.93 13.75 7.19
N PRO A 26 -1.88 14.74 6.28
CA PRO A 26 -1.23 14.59 4.99
C PRO A 26 0.28 14.43 5.20
N ILE A 27 0.87 13.43 4.55
CA ILE A 27 2.32 13.25 4.56
C ILE A 27 3.00 14.33 3.71
N SER A 28 4.08 14.91 4.20
CA SER A 28 4.87 15.90 3.47
C SER A 28 5.89 15.23 2.52
N LEU A 29 6.36 16.00 1.54
CA LEU A 29 7.47 15.61 0.65
C LEU A 29 8.72 15.23 1.47
N ALA A 30 9.07 16.04 2.46
CA ALA A 30 10.22 15.79 3.31
C ALA A 30 10.09 14.48 4.09
N GLU A 31 8.92 14.20 4.68
CA GLU A 31 8.67 12.96 5.42
C GLU A 31 8.70 11.73 4.52
N LEU A 32 8.06 11.78 3.34
CA LEU A 32 8.05 10.66 2.42
C LEU A 32 9.48 10.38 1.90
N THR A 33 10.19 11.41 1.45
CA THR A 33 11.58 11.30 0.98
C THR A 33 12.49 10.75 2.06
N ALA A 34 12.43 11.30 3.29
CA ALA A 34 13.23 10.81 4.41
C ALA A 34 12.92 9.35 4.75
N ARG A 35 11.64 8.94 4.65
CA ARG A 35 11.24 7.55 4.93
C ARG A 35 11.78 6.57 3.90
N LEU A 36 11.84 6.96 2.64
CA LEU A 36 12.29 6.12 1.53
C LEU A 36 13.80 6.22 1.27
N ALA A 37 14.47 7.20 1.86
CA ALA A 37 15.91 7.40 1.70
C ALA A 37 16.72 6.14 2.04
N ASN A 38 17.67 5.80 1.16
CA ASN A 38 18.54 4.62 1.28
C ASN A 38 17.81 3.27 1.33
N LYS A 39 16.58 3.19 0.83
CA LYS A 39 15.81 1.96 0.72
C LYS A 39 15.47 1.64 -0.73
N SER A 40 15.43 0.36 -1.05
CA SER A 40 14.77 -0.12 -2.25
C SER A 40 13.26 0.07 -2.08
N ALA A 41 12.72 1.11 -2.73
CA ALA A 41 11.32 1.51 -2.63
C ALA A 41 10.59 1.27 -3.95
N LEU A 42 9.27 1.07 -3.85
CA LEU A 42 8.36 1.06 -4.98
C LEU A 42 7.22 2.03 -4.70
N ILE A 43 6.95 2.91 -5.65
CA ILE A 43 5.82 3.82 -5.65
C ILE A 43 4.99 3.51 -6.89
N LEU A 44 3.74 3.10 -6.69
CA LEU A 44 2.78 2.85 -7.76
C LEU A 44 1.63 3.85 -7.67
N VAL A 45 1.15 4.28 -8.83
CA VAL A 45 -0.14 4.94 -8.98
C VAL A 45 -1.06 4.14 -9.89
N ALA A 46 -2.34 4.28 -9.64
CA ALA A 46 -3.40 3.82 -10.51
C ALA A 46 -3.96 5.02 -11.28
N GLU A 47 -3.96 4.92 -12.60
CA GLU A 47 -4.43 5.96 -13.51
C GLU A 47 -5.64 5.43 -14.30
N ASN A 48 -6.67 6.26 -14.46
CA ASN A 48 -7.81 5.99 -15.32
C ASN A 48 -8.20 7.26 -16.04
N GLN A 49 -8.20 7.23 -17.37
CA GLN A 49 -8.47 8.40 -18.23
C GLN A 49 -7.62 9.63 -17.84
N GLN A 50 -6.30 9.44 -17.69
CA GLN A 50 -5.34 10.47 -17.29
C GLN A 50 -5.54 11.04 -15.87
N GLN A 51 -6.45 10.46 -15.08
CA GLN A 51 -6.65 10.83 -13.69
C GLN A 51 -6.04 9.79 -12.75
N LEU A 52 -5.19 10.26 -11.83
CA LEU A 52 -4.72 9.43 -10.73
C LEU A 52 -5.87 9.15 -9.76
N VAL A 53 -6.10 7.86 -9.47
CA VAL A 53 -7.23 7.38 -8.66
C VAL A 53 -6.80 6.50 -7.48
N GLY A 54 -5.53 6.14 -7.39
CA GLY A 54 -5.01 5.37 -6.28
C GLY A 54 -3.49 5.35 -6.24
N VAL A 55 -2.96 4.98 -5.08
CA VAL A 55 -1.52 4.98 -4.81
C VAL A 55 -1.16 3.83 -3.88
N LYS A 56 0.01 3.23 -4.09
CA LYS A 56 0.57 2.20 -3.21
C LYS A 56 2.08 2.33 -3.13
N ILE A 57 2.59 2.45 -1.92
CA ILE A 57 3.99 2.72 -1.61
C ILE A 57 4.50 1.62 -0.70
N GLY A 58 5.68 1.09 -0.99
CA GLY A 58 6.37 0.18 -0.11
C GLY A 58 7.88 0.29 -0.22
N TYR A 59 8.58 -0.36 0.71
CA TYR A 59 10.04 -0.38 0.75
C TYR A 59 10.57 -1.63 1.44
N ALA A 60 11.82 -2.00 1.14
CA ALA A 60 12.52 -3.09 1.80
C ALA A 60 12.77 -2.81 3.29
N LEU A 61 12.45 -3.78 4.15
CA LEU A 61 12.90 -3.80 5.54
C LEU A 61 14.29 -4.45 5.64
N ASP A 62 14.50 -5.51 4.88
CA ASP A 62 15.76 -6.23 4.74
C ASP A 62 15.81 -6.93 3.36
N LYS A 63 16.76 -7.85 3.17
CA LYS A 63 16.97 -8.56 1.89
C LYS A 63 15.84 -9.53 1.52
N GLN A 64 14.96 -9.89 2.45
CA GLN A 64 13.91 -10.89 2.28
C GLN A 64 12.50 -10.31 2.47
N VAL A 65 12.35 -9.24 3.25
CA VAL A 65 11.05 -8.68 3.63
C VAL A 65 10.81 -7.31 2.99
N PHE A 66 9.72 -7.22 2.23
CA PHE A 66 9.19 -5.96 1.72
C PHE A 66 7.98 -5.51 2.54
N TYR A 67 7.89 -4.21 2.82
CA TYR A 67 6.78 -3.63 3.57
C TYR A 67 5.92 -2.75 2.67
N SER A 68 4.65 -3.13 2.46
CA SER A 68 3.62 -2.27 1.86
C SER A 68 3.17 -1.26 2.91
N TRP A 69 3.74 -0.07 2.86
CA TRP A 69 3.61 0.90 3.92
C TRP A 69 2.34 1.75 3.83
N LEU A 70 2.18 2.46 2.72
CA LEU A 70 1.19 3.55 2.62
C LEU A 70 0.48 3.46 1.28
N GLY A 71 -0.83 3.65 1.28
CA GLY A 71 -1.60 3.61 0.06
C GLY A 71 -3.09 3.76 0.31
N GLY A 72 -3.81 4.08 -0.75
CA GLY A 72 -5.25 4.24 -0.71
C GLY A 72 -5.82 4.55 -2.09
N VAL A 73 -7.14 4.64 -2.15
CA VAL A 73 -7.88 4.82 -3.39
C VAL A 73 -8.86 5.96 -3.19
N LEU A 74 -8.83 6.92 -4.13
CA LEU A 74 -9.76 8.04 -4.16
C LEU A 74 -11.19 7.54 -4.37
N PRO A 75 -12.21 8.27 -3.90
CA PRO A 75 -13.61 7.88 -4.10
C PRO A 75 -13.94 7.47 -5.54
N ALA A 76 -13.43 8.19 -6.53
CA ALA A 76 -13.62 7.89 -7.95
C ALA A 76 -13.06 6.52 -8.40
N GLY A 77 -12.03 5.99 -7.71
CA GLY A 77 -11.44 4.68 -8.01
C GLY A 77 -12.03 3.52 -7.19
N ARG A 78 -12.86 3.80 -6.18
CA ARG A 78 -13.43 2.75 -5.30
C ARG A 78 -14.47 1.93 -6.05
N GLY A 79 -14.57 0.64 -5.72
CA GLY A 79 -15.51 -0.28 -6.36
C GLY A 79 -15.09 -0.78 -7.76
N HIS A 80 -14.00 -0.27 -8.32
CA HIS A 80 -13.56 -0.60 -9.68
C HIS A 80 -12.28 -1.45 -9.74
N GLY A 81 -11.95 -2.17 -8.66
CA GLY A 81 -10.77 -3.06 -8.63
C GLY A 81 -9.42 -2.36 -8.45
N VAL A 82 -9.36 -1.02 -8.35
CA VAL A 82 -8.10 -0.25 -8.22
C VAL A 82 -7.18 -0.76 -7.11
N ALA A 83 -7.73 -1.00 -5.92
CA ALA A 83 -6.93 -1.48 -4.78
C ALA A 83 -6.39 -2.91 -5.01
N GLN A 84 -7.13 -3.74 -5.76
CA GLN A 84 -6.71 -5.09 -6.12
C GLN A 84 -5.57 -5.03 -7.13
N ALA A 85 -5.72 -4.25 -8.21
CA ALA A 85 -4.70 -4.09 -9.22
C ALA A 85 -3.38 -3.54 -8.63
N LEU A 86 -3.45 -2.49 -7.79
CA LEU A 86 -2.28 -1.97 -7.08
C LEU A 86 -1.59 -3.03 -6.20
N LEU A 87 -2.38 -3.86 -5.52
CA LEU A 87 -1.84 -4.94 -4.67
C LEU A 87 -1.15 -6.01 -5.52
N GLU A 88 -1.79 -6.48 -6.59
CA GLU A 88 -1.24 -7.51 -7.49
C GLU A 88 0.03 -7.04 -8.18
N THR A 89 0.05 -5.80 -8.69
CA THR A 89 1.26 -5.23 -9.32
C THR A 89 2.41 -5.13 -8.32
N GLN A 90 2.15 -4.70 -7.08
CA GLN A 90 3.20 -4.67 -6.07
C GLN A 90 3.67 -6.08 -5.68
N GLU A 91 2.77 -7.05 -5.53
CA GLU A 91 3.17 -8.43 -5.23
C GLU A 91 4.05 -9.03 -6.33
N ALA A 92 3.68 -8.84 -7.59
CA ALA A 92 4.47 -9.28 -8.74
C ALA A 92 5.87 -8.65 -8.71
N TRP A 93 5.95 -7.32 -8.56
CA TRP A 93 7.22 -6.63 -8.46
C TRP A 93 8.07 -7.15 -7.29
N VAL A 94 7.47 -7.37 -6.11
CA VAL A 94 8.18 -7.86 -4.93
C VAL A 94 8.75 -9.28 -5.17
N ILE A 95 8.02 -10.14 -5.86
CA ILE A 95 8.50 -11.48 -6.27
C ILE A 95 9.66 -11.36 -7.26
N ASP A 96 9.57 -10.47 -8.23
CA ASP A 96 10.59 -10.27 -9.27
C ASP A 96 11.90 -9.73 -8.69
N GLN A 97 11.82 -8.87 -7.67
CA GLN A 97 12.99 -8.40 -6.91
C GLN A 97 13.60 -9.47 -5.99
N GLY A 98 12.97 -10.64 -5.84
CA GLY A 98 13.49 -11.76 -5.05
C GLY A 98 13.18 -11.72 -3.55
N TYR A 99 12.28 -10.83 -3.12
CA TYR A 99 11.79 -10.86 -1.74
C TYR A 99 10.90 -12.09 -1.51
N GLN A 100 10.91 -12.59 -0.28
CA GLN A 100 10.20 -13.80 0.13
C GLN A 100 8.94 -13.51 0.93
N GLN A 101 8.82 -12.30 1.48
CA GLN A 101 7.72 -11.93 2.35
C GLN A 101 7.25 -10.51 2.07
N LEU A 102 5.93 -10.33 2.08
CA LEU A 102 5.29 -9.03 2.09
C LEU A 102 4.60 -8.81 3.44
N THR A 103 4.88 -7.67 4.07
CA THR A 103 4.22 -7.24 5.32
C THR A 103 3.38 -5.99 5.08
N VAL A 104 2.26 -5.87 5.79
CA VAL A 104 1.35 -4.71 5.73
C VAL A 104 0.85 -4.42 7.15
N LYS A 105 0.63 -3.14 7.47
CA LYS A 105 -0.10 -2.76 8.67
C LYS A 105 -1.40 -2.07 8.28
N SER A 106 -2.49 -2.44 8.95
CA SER A 106 -3.77 -1.73 8.83
C SER A 106 -4.38 -1.50 10.21
N ARG A 107 -5.57 -0.89 10.25
CA ARG A 107 -6.31 -0.62 11.48
C ARG A 107 -7.75 -1.10 11.35
N ASN A 108 -8.40 -1.40 12.48
CA ASN A 108 -9.79 -1.82 12.51
C ASN A 108 -10.75 -0.81 11.87
N ARG A 109 -10.45 0.50 11.93
CA ARG A 109 -11.21 1.55 11.23
C ARG A 109 -11.18 1.46 9.69
N PHE A 110 -10.33 0.62 9.09
CA PHE A 110 -10.22 0.45 7.63
C PHE A 110 -10.67 -0.94 7.18
N PRO A 111 -11.94 -1.32 7.35
CA PRO A 111 -12.42 -2.67 7.10
C PRO A 111 -12.28 -3.10 5.63
N ALA A 112 -12.31 -2.16 4.67
CA ALA A 112 -12.08 -2.46 3.26
C ALA A 112 -10.64 -2.94 3.00
N MET A 113 -9.64 -2.32 3.64
CA MET A 113 -8.24 -2.74 3.55
C MET A 113 -8.05 -4.10 4.23
N VAL A 114 -8.64 -4.29 5.41
CA VAL A 114 -8.58 -5.56 6.15
C VAL A 114 -9.17 -6.72 5.32
N ARG A 115 -10.32 -6.52 4.67
CA ARG A 115 -10.91 -7.50 3.74
C ARG A 115 -10.03 -7.75 2.51
N LEU A 116 -9.46 -6.71 1.92
CA LEU A 116 -8.56 -6.83 0.77
C LEU A 116 -7.37 -7.73 1.11
N LEU A 117 -6.72 -7.49 2.25
CA LEU A 117 -5.57 -8.28 2.69
C LEU A 117 -5.96 -9.74 2.95
N MET A 118 -7.03 -9.98 3.72
CA MET A 118 -7.48 -11.35 3.99
C MET A 118 -7.84 -12.13 2.72
N ARG A 119 -8.58 -11.51 1.77
CA ARG A 119 -8.93 -12.14 0.50
C ARG A 119 -7.69 -12.53 -0.33
N ASN A 120 -6.60 -11.78 -0.20
CA ASN A 120 -5.36 -12.02 -0.93
C ASN A 120 -4.37 -12.91 -0.17
N GLY A 121 -4.82 -13.62 0.87
CA GLY A 121 -4.00 -14.62 1.57
C GLY A 121 -3.00 -14.01 2.57
N TYR A 122 -3.18 -12.76 2.97
CA TYR A 122 -2.43 -12.20 4.09
C TYR A 122 -2.98 -12.73 5.41
N LEU A 123 -2.07 -13.16 6.28
CA LEU A 123 -2.37 -13.66 7.61
C LEU A 123 -2.08 -12.57 8.64
N ILE A 124 -2.96 -12.42 9.64
CA ILE A 124 -2.68 -11.58 10.81
C ILE A 124 -1.71 -12.34 11.70
N GLU A 125 -0.54 -11.76 11.99
CA GLU A 125 0.48 -12.37 12.84
C GLU A 125 0.64 -11.68 14.19
N ASP A 126 0.21 -10.43 14.30
CA ASP A 126 0.36 -9.63 15.51
C ASP A 126 -0.66 -8.47 15.56
N ILE A 127 -0.91 -7.95 16.77
CA ILE A 127 -1.79 -6.81 17.03
C ILE A 127 -1.12 -5.85 18.03
N GLU A 128 -0.89 -4.61 17.59
CA GLU A 128 -0.43 -3.53 18.46
C GLU A 128 -1.65 -2.77 19.03
N LYS A 129 -1.92 -2.93 20.34
CA LYS A 129 -2.98 -2.19 21.02
C LYS A 129 -2.67 -0.67 21.04
N LYS A 130 -3.70 0.13 20.83
CA LYS A 130 -3.68 1.61 20.91
C LYS A 130 -4.80 2.11 21.82
N GLU A 131 -4.94 3.41 21.99
CA GLU A 131 -5.94 3.99 22.92
C GLU A 131 -7.38 3.53 22.62
N GLY A 132 -7.73 3.23 21.36
CA GLY A 132 -9.04 2.71 20.97
C GLY A 132 -8.96 1.47 20.08
N VAL A 133 -9.96 0.58 20.18
CA VAL A 133 -10.05 -0.64 19.36
C VAL A 133 -9.99 -0.35 17.86
N LEU A 134 -10.54 0.79 17.43
CA LEU A 134 -10.51 1.24 16.04
C LEU A 134 -9.08 1.59 15.55
N ASP A 135 -8.16 1.87 16.47
CA ASP A 135 -6.76 2.22 16.19
C ASP A 135 -5.75 1.11 16.42
N TYR A 136 -6.20 -0.05 16.90
CA TYR A 136 -5.32 -1.21 16.99
C TYR A 136 -4.72 -1.48 15.62
N ARG A 137 -3.39 -1.65 15.58
CA ARG A 137 -2.70 -1.94 14.34
C ARG A 137 -2.64 -3.44 14.17
N LEU A 138 -3.25 -3.91 13.11
CA LEU A 138 -3.20 -5.30 12.70
C LEU A 138 -1.96 -5.46 11.82
N HIS A 139 -1.07 -6.38 12.19
CA HIS A 139 0.12 -6.71 11.43
C HIS A 139 -0.18 -7.91 10.55
N PHE A 140 -0.08 -7.72 9.24
CA PHE A 140 -0.32 -8.73 8.23
C PHE A 140 0.98 -9.18 7.59
N ARG A 141 1.07 -10.47 7.28
CA ARG A 141 2.15 -11.06 6.50
C ARG A 141 1.62 -11.95 5.39
N LYS A 142 2.36 -12.05 4.30
CA LYS A 142 2.16 -13.03 3.24
C LYS A 142 3.51 -13.57 2.80
N ALA A 143 3.65 -14.89 2.82
CA ALA A 143 4.78 -15.57 2.20
C ALA A 143 4.58 -15.54 0.68
N LEU A 144 5.62 -15.16 -0.05
CA LEU A 144 5.63 -15.11 -1.50
C LEU A 144 6.33 -16.35 -2.01
N VAL A 145 5.55 -17.24 -2.62
CA VAL A 145 6.08 -18.47 -3.22
C VAL A 145 6.20 -18.20 -4.71
N LYS A 146 7.42 -18.29 -5.27
CA LYS A 146 7.57 -18.41 -6.73
C LYS A 146 6.89 -19.72 -7.14
N LYS A 147 5.83 -19.60 -7.94
CA LYS A 147 5.21 -20.76 -8.59
C LYS A 147 6.12 -21.27 -9.71
#